data_AF-A0A3A8W8K4-F1
#
_entry.id   AF-A0A3A8W8K4-F1
#
_cell.length_a   1.000
_cell.length_b   1.000
_cell.length_c   1.000
_cell.angle_alpha   90.00
_cell.angle_beta   90.00
_cell.angle_gamma   90.00
#
_symmetry.space_group_name_H-M   'P 1'
#
loop_
_entity.id
_entity.type
_entity.pdbx_description
1 polymer ?
#
loop_
_entity_poly.entity_id
_entity_poly.type
_entity_poly.pdbx_seq_one_letter_code
_entity_poly.pdbx_strand_id
1 'polypeptide(L)'
;MESREAAKEDAFDKKLEENVGDYIKDLKEKTEFPDTLPDKFFEASDLKKLSPQETKKMRNEFNKMKEGLIQQWEEKNGCEWPRNETDVYITNGSGNPVKVQQEGARYDVHHIQPIGLGGKNEVDNITPLKADVHSRHQGVHRAGGPYDRMDKMLGDN
;
A
#
# COMPACT_ATOMS: atom_id res chain seq x y z
N MET A 1 8.51 37.82 0.67
CA MET A 1 8.94 36.59 -0.03
C MET A 1 8.65 35.39 0.87
N GLU A 2 9.04 35.46 2.14
CA GLU A 2 8.75 34.48 3.20
C GLU A 2 7.26 34.12 3.37
N SER A 3 6.34 35.08 3.35
CA SER A 3 4.89 34.81 3.51
C SER A 3 4.27 34.00 2.36
N ARG A 4 4.87 34.04 1.16
CA ARG A 4 4.41 33.29 -0.01
C ARG A 4 4.98 31.87 -0.05
N GLU A 5 6.11 31.63 0.61
CA GLU A 5 6.71 30.30 0.75
C GLU A 5 5.99 29.52 1.84
N ALA A 6 5.75 30.12 3.01
CA ALA A 6 4.97 29.50 4.09
C ALA A 6 3.55 29.13 3.65
N ALA A 7 2.87 29.98 2.87
CA ALA A 7 1.53 29.66 2.35
C ALA A 7 1.52 28.53 1.30
N LYS A 8 2.64 28.28 0.61
CA LYS A 8 2.77 27.17 -0.32
C LYS A 8 3.07 25.86 0.40
N GLU A 9 3.87 25.92 1.46
CA GLU A 9 4.19 24.79 2.34
C GLU A 9 2.91 24.30 3.05
N ASP A 10 2.15 25.21 3.66
CA ASP A 10 0.86 24.90 4.28
C ASP A 10 -0.15 24.28 3.30
N ALA A 11 -0.22 24.81 2.07
CA ALA A 11 -1.09 24.24 1.02
C ALA A 11 -0.62 22.86 0.52
N PHE A 12 0.70 22.60 0.54
CA PHE A 12 1.26 21.31 0.18
C PHE A 12 0.95 20.27 1.26
N ASP A 13 1.20 20.59 2.53
CA ASP A 13 1.00 19.70 3.67
C ASP A 13 -0.47 19.30 3.79
N LYS A 14 -1.39 20.28 3.74
CA LYS A 14 -2.83 20.01 3.75
C LYS A 14 -3.25 19.07 2.61
N LYS A 15 -2.72 19.28 1.41
CA LYS A 15 -3.04 18.43 0.26
C LYS A 15 -2.44 17.03 0.43
N LEU A 16 -1.27 16.90 1.04
CA LEU A 16 -0.66 15.60 1.33
C LEU A 16 -1.51 14.84 2.35
N GLU A 17 -1.95 15.49 3.43
CA GLU A 17 -2.87 14.94 4.43
C GLU A 17 -4.18 14.45 3.81
N GLU A 18 -4.78 15.25 2.92
CA GLU A 18 -5.97 14.84 2.17
C GLU A 18 -5.72 13.56 1.35
N ASN A 19 -4.56 13.43 0.70
CA ASN A 19 -4.21 12.22 -0.06
C ASN A 19 -3.91 11.01 0.84
N VAL A 20 -3.36 11.22 2.03
CA VAL A 20 -3.19 10.16 3.04
C VAL A 20 -4.56 9.64 3.48
N GLY A 21 -5.51 10.53 3.79
CA GLY A 21 -6.88 10.17 4.13
C GLY A 21 -7.58 9.40 3.01
N ASP A 22 -7.46 9.88 1.77
CA ASP A 22 -7.99 9.22 0.58
C ASP A 22 -7.40 7.81 0.40
N TYR A 23 -6.09 7.65 0.60
CA TYR A 23 -5.43 6.35 0.44
C TYR A 23 -5.85 5.35 1.53
N ILE A 24 -5.90 5.80 2.78
CA ILE A 24 -6.39 4.99 3.90
C ILE A 24 -7.82 4.50 3.63
N LYS A 25 -8.69 5.41 3.16
CA LYS A 25 -10.05 5.06 2.79
C LYS A 25 -10.08 4.06 1.62
N ASP A 26 -9.31 4.32 0.57
CA ASP A 26 -9.21 3.46 -0.62
C ASP A 26 -8.71 2.05 -0.29
N LEU A 27 -7.81 1.93 0.69
CA LEU A 27 -7.31 0.65 1.22
C LEU A 27 -8.38 -0.07 2.04
N LYS A 28 -9.04 0.63 2.98
CA LYS A 28 -10.14 0.08 3.80
C LYS A 28 -11.30 -0.44 2.96
N GLU A 29 -11.63 0.25 1.87
CA GLU A 29 -12.71 -0.15 0.94
C GLU A 29 -12.33 -1.36 0.07
N LYS A 30 -11.03 -1.64 -0.13
CA LYS A 30 -10.55 -2.71 -1.01
C LYS A 30 -10.11 -3.96 -0.28
N THR A 31 -9.67 -3.85 0.98
CA THR A 31 -9.34 -5.03 1.77
C THR A 31 -10.62 -5.76 2.17
N GLU A 32 -10.55 -7.08 2.20
CA GLU A 32 -11.58 -7.93 2.81
C GLU A 32 -11.40 -8.04 4.34
N PHE A 33 -10.35 -7.43 4.88
CA PHE A 33 -9.96 -7.49 6.29
C PHE A 33 -9.87 -6.11 6.95
N PRO A 34 -10.87 -5.22 6.82
CA PRO A 34 -10.81 -3.86 7.34
C PRO A 34 -10.67 -3.80 8.86
N ASP A 35 -11.17 -4.80 9.58
CA ASP A 35 -11.11 -4.87 11.05
C ASP A 35 -9.71 -5.19 11.59
N THR A 36 -8.81 -5.70 10.74
CA THR A 36 -7.41 -5.99 11.09
C THR A 36 -6.51 -4.77 10.98
N LEU A 37 -7.04 -3.69 10.41
CA LEU A 37 -6.35 -2.46 10.16
C LEU A 37 -6.48 -1.51 11.36
N PRO A 38 -5.41 -0.80 11.78
CA PRO A 38 -5.53 0.20 12.83
C PRO A 38 -6.41 1.39 12.40
N ASP A 39 -7.00 2.09 13.38
CA ASP A 39 -7.79 3.30 13.12
C ASP A 39 -6.98 4.40 12.45
N LYS A 40 -5.71 4.52 12.87
CA LYS A 40 -4.72 5.45 12.33
C LYS A 40 -3.47 4.66 11.91
N PHE A 41 -3.07 4.81 10.66
CA PHE A 41 -1.99 4.04 10.05
C PHE A 41 -0.64 4.76 10.10
N PHE A 42 -0.66 5.99 9.60
CA PHE A 42 0.45 6.92 9.50
C PHE A 42 -0.13 8.30 9.16
N GLU A 43 0.64 9.36 9.36
CA GLU A 43 0.31 10.73 8.96
C GLU A 43 1.20 11.21 7.82
N ALA A 44 0.85 12.35 7.22
CA ALA A 44 1.67 12.99 6.19
C ALA A 44 3.12 13.22 6.66
N SER A 45 3.30 13.57 7.94
CA SER A 45 4.62 13.77 8.57
C SER A 45 5.47 12.50 8.67
N ASP A 46 4.85 11.31 8.61
CA ASP A 46 5.57 10.02 8.65
C ASP A 46 6.08 9.62 7.26
N LEU A 47 5.60 10.27 6.20
CA LEU A 47 5.96 9.93 4.84
C LEU A 47 7.37 10.39 4.52
N LYS A 48 8.20 9.42 4.13
CA LYS A 48 9.54 9.68 3.63
C LYS A 48 9.76 8.92 2.34
N LYS A 49 9.81 9.63 1.22
CA LYS A 49 10.18 9.02 -0.06
C LYS A 49 11.59 8.42 0.07
N LEU A 50 11.70 7.13 -0.17
CA LEU A 50 12.98 6.44 -0.21
C LEU A 50 13.53 6.47 -1.63
N SER A 51 14.85 6.58 -1.76
CA SER A 51 15.49 6.42 -3.07
C SER A 51 15.19 5.02 -3.66
N PRO A 52 15.33 4.82 -4.98
CA PRO A 52 15.16 3.51 -5.59
C PRO A 52 16.07 2.43 -4.97
N GLN A 53 17.29 2.80 -4.56
CA GLN A 53 18.25 1.90 -3.94
C GLN A 53 17.82 1.49 -2.52
N GLU A 54 17.37 2.44 -1.70
CA GLU A 54 16.84 2.16 -0.36
C GLU A 54 15.57 1.32 -0.43
N THR A 55 14.63 1.68 -1.32
CA THR A 55 13.41 0.91 -1.57
C THR A 55 13.74 -0.54 -1.96
N LYS A 56 14.72 -0.75 -2.84
CA LYS A 56 15.17 -2.08 -3.24
C LYS A 56 15.74 -2.86 -2.06
N LYS A 57 16.55 -2.22 -1.21
CA LYS A 57 17.10 -2.84 0.01
C LYS A 57 15.97 -3.28 0.96
N MET A 58 15.01 -2.39 1.24
CA MET A 58 13.85 -2.68 2.09
C MET A 58 12.99 -3.82 1.54
N ARG A 59 12.77 -3.87 0.21
CA ARG A 59 12.06 -5.00 -0.44
C ARG A 59 12.82 -6.32 -0.35
N ASN A 60 14.14 -6.29 -0.48
CA ASN A 60 14.96 -7.50 -0.32
C ASN A 60 14.91 -8.03 1.11
N GLU A 61 14.90 -7.14 2.10
CA GLU A 61 14.73 -7.50 3.49
C GLU A 61 13.33 -8.07 3.75
N PHE A 62 12.29 -7.40 3.25
CA PHE A 62 10.91 -7.88 3.32
C PHE A 62 10.77 -9.30 2.79
N ASN A 63 11.33 -9.59 1.61
CA ASN A 63 11.24 -10.92 1.00
C ASN A 63 11.85 -12.03 1.89
N LYS A 64 12.84 -11.72 2.73
CA LYS A 64 13.44 -12.68 3.66
C LYS A 64 12.57 -12.96 4.88
N MET A 65 11.79 -11.98 5.32
CA MET A 65 10.97 -12.07 6.53
C MET A 65 9.47 -12.25 6.25
N LYS A 66 9.06 -12.19 4.97
CA LYS A 66 7.66 -12.26 4.53
C LYS A 66 6.87 -13.38 5.19
N GLU A 67 7.40 -14.60 5.20
CA GLU A 67 6.70 -15.75 5.79
C GLU A 67 6.52 -15.60 7.31
N GLY A 68 7.52 -15.05 8.01
CA GLY A 68 7.41 -14.78 9.45
C GLY A 68 6.45 -13.64 9.76
N LEU A 69 6.33 -12.64 8.88
CA LEU A 69 5.35 -11.56 9.02
C LEU A 69 3.92 -12.07 8.80
N ILE A 70 3.72 -12.96 7.83
CA ILE A 70 2.43 -13.63 7.61
C ILE A 70 2.02 -14.39 8.87
N GLN A 71 2.91 -15.21 9.44
CA GLN A 71 2.62 -15.96 10.67
C GLN A 71 2.29 -15.04 11.85
N GLN A 72 3.07 -13.98 12.06
CA GLN A 72 2.77 -12.99 13.11
C GLN A 72 1.40 -12.33 12.90
N TRP A 73 1.02 -12.05 11.64
CA TRP A 73 -0.28 -11.48 11.33
C TRP A 73 -1.40 -12.48 11.64
N GLU A 74 -1.23 -13.76 11.28
CA GLU A 74 -2.18 -14.83 11.56
C GLU A 74 -2.38 -15.02 13.08
N GLU A 75 -1.28 -15.07 13.84
CA GLU A 75 -1.31 -15.16 15.31
C GLU A 75 -1.99 -13.95 15.95
N LYS A 76 -1.69 -12.74 15.47
CA LYS A 76 -2.25 -11.49 16.00
C LYS A 76 -3.77 -11.40 15.77
N ASN A 77 -4.25 -11.82 14.61
CA ASN A 77 -5.66 -11.69 14.23
C ASN A 77 -6.49 -12.95 14.49
N GLY A 78 -5.85 -14.06 14.88
CA GLY A 78 -6.51 -15.33 15.19
C GLY A 78 -7.14 -16.01 13.97
N CYS A 79 -6.67 -15.71 12.76
CA CYS A 79 -7.16 -16.29 11.51
C CYS A 79 -6.02 -16.57 10.53
N GLU A 80 -6.21 -17.54 9.64
CA GLU A 80 -5.23 -17.87 8.60
C GLU A 80 -5.16 -16.79 7.52
N TRP A 81 -3.99 -16.65 6.88
CA TRP A 81 -3.80 -15.73 5.77
C TRP A 81 -4.66 -16.17 4.58
N PRO A 82 -5.51 -15.28 4.05
CA PRO A 82 -6.52 -15.64 3.06
C PRO A 82 -5.91 -16.16 1.77
N ARG A 83 -6.67 -17.04 1.12
CA ARG A 83 -6.35 -17.65 -0.18
C ARG A 83 -7.51 -17.42 -1.14
N ASN A 84 -7.18 -17.34 -2.42
CA ASN A 84 -8.19 -17.18 -3.46
C ASN A 84 -9.04 -18.46 -3.58
N GLU A 85 -10.35 -18.30 -3.51
CA GLU A 85 -11.31 -19.39 -3.77
C GLU A 85 -11.45 -19.71 -5.28
N THR A 86 -11.02 -18.80 -6.15
CA THR A 86 -11.04 -18.96 -7.61
C THR A 86 -9.79 -18.35 -8.24
N ASP A 87 -9.53 -18.68 -9.50
CA ASP A 87 -8.57 -17.93 -10.33
C ASP A 87 -8.90 -16.42 -10.32
N VAL A 88 -7.87 -15.58 -10.20
CA VAL A 88 -7.98 -14.11 -10.14
C VAL A 88 -7.46 -13.49 -11.42
N TYR A 89 -8.25 -12.59 -12.00
CA TYR A 89 -7.97 -11.92 -13.26
C TYR A 89 -7.93 -10.41 -13.10
N ILE A 90 -7.08 -9.74 -13.89
CA ILE A 90 -7.10 -8.29 -14.07
C ILE A 90 -7.28 -7.94 -15.53
N THR A 91 -7.81 -6.76 -15.80
CA THR A 91 -7.83 -6.21 -17.15
C THR A 91 -6.50 -5.50 -17.44
N ASN A 92 -5.77 -5.96 -18.45
CA ASN A 92 -4.51 -5.33 -18.86
C ASN A 92 -4.76 -4.04 -19.66
N GLY A 93 -3.68 -3.34 -20.03
CA GLY A 93 -3.79 -2.07 -20.79
C GLY A 93 -4.46 -2.19 -22.16
N SER A 94 -4.58 -3.39 -22.73
CA SER A 94 -5.27 -3.67 -23.98
C SER A 94 -6.74 -4.06 -23.78
N GLY A 95 -7.25 -4.04 -22.55
CA GLY A 95 -8.64 -4.42 -22.23
C GLY A 95 -8.88 -5.92 -22.09
N ASN A 96 -7.83 -6.76 -22.15
CA ASN A 96 -7.98 -8.21 -22.07
C ASN A 96 -7.84 -8.70 -20.62
N PRO A 97 -8.66 -9.69 -20.19
CA PRO A 97 -8.47 -10.34 -18.90
C PRO A 97 -7.19 -11.17 -18.91
N VAL A 98 -6.37 -11.01 -17.88
CA VAL A 98 -5.13 -11.75 -17.66
C VAL A 98 -5.18 -12.37 -16.28
N LYS A 99 -4.96 -13.70 -16.21
CA LYS A 99 -4.85 -14.38 -14.93
C LYS A 99 -3.58 -13.93 -14.21
N VAL A 100 -3.73 -13.46 -12.97
CA VAL A 100 -2.61 -13.00 -12.13
C VAL A 100 -2.31 -13.93 -10.97
N GLN A 101 -3.32 -14.65 -10.49
CA GLN A 101 -3.16 -15.68 -9.46
C GLN A 101 -4.13 -16.83 -9.73
N GLN A 102 -3.74 -18.02 -9.31
CA GLN A 102 -4.58 -19.20 -9.38
C GLN A 102 -5.38 -19.41 -8.09
N GLU A 103 -6.44 -20.22 -8.18
CA GLU A 103 -7.12 -20.78 -7.00
C GLU A 103 -6.12 -21.37 -5.99
N GLY A 104 -6.37 -21.12 -4.70
CA GLY A 104 -5.53 -21.57 -3.59
C GLY A 104 -4.26 -20.73 -3.36
N ALA A 105 -3.91 -19.80 -4.26
CA ALA A 105 -2.82 -18.85 -4.01
C ALA A 105 -3.18 -17.92 -2.85
N ARG A 106 -2.19 -17.58 -2.01
CA ARG A 106 -2.36 -16.59 -0.95
C ARG A 106 -2.62 -15.20 -1.54
N TYR A 107 -3.40 -14.40 -0.83
CA TYR A 107 -3.51 -12.97 -1.12
C TYR A 107 -2.12 -12.33 -1.03
N ASP A 108 -1.93 -11.24 -1.77
CA ASP A 108 -0.69 -10.48 -1.71
C ASP A 108 -0.52 -9.86 -0.32
N VAL A 109 0.74 -9.77 0.12
CA VAL A 109 1.09 -9.00 1.31
C VAL A 109 1.27 -7.55 0.87
N HIS A 110 0.39 -6.68 1.32
CA HIS A 110 0.44 -5.25 1.04
C HIS A 110 0.93 -4.50 2.28
N HIS A 111 1.87 -3.58 2.09
CA HIS A 111 2.26 -2.67 3.17
C HIS A 111 1.24 -1.55 3.32
N ILE A 112 0.79 -1.31 4.54
CA ILE A 112 -0.22 -0.30 4.78
C ILE A 112 0.36 1.11 4.59
N GLN A 113 1.44 1.47 5.29
CA GLN A 113 2.32 2.54 4.84
C GLN A 113 3.25 1.95 3.76
N PRO A 114 3.24 2.48 2.52
CA PRO A 114 4.06 1.91 1.46
C PRO A 114 5.56 1.94 1.80
N ILE A 115 6.29 0.85 1.52
CA ILE A 115 7.76 0.79 1.73
C ILE A 115 8.47 1.98 1.09
N GLY A 116 8.10 2.34 -0.14
CA GLY A 116 8.74 3.43 -0.88
C GLY A 116 8.52 4.82 -0.24
N LEU A 117 7.58 4.92 0.69
CA LEU A 117 7.23 6.13 1.42
C LEU A 117 7.54 6.01 2.93
N GLY A 118 8.50 5.17 3.30
CA GLY A 118 9.00 5.05 4.67
C GLY A 118 8.35 3.95 5.50
N GLY A 119 7.43 3.16 4.91
CA GLY A 119 6.79 2.03 5.58
C GLY A 119 7.77 0.95 6.01
N LYS A 120 7.59 0.44 7.23
CA LYS A 120 8.45 -0.57 7.85
C LYS A 120 8.03 -2.00 7.49
N ASN A 121 8.96 -2.93 7.60
CA ASN A 121 8.69 -4.36 7.42
C ASN A 121 8.27 -5.01 8.76
N GLU A 122 7.09 -4.64 9.25
CA GLU A 122 6.58 -5.05 10.55
C GLU A 122 5.16 -5.61 10.40
N VAL A 123 4.74 -6.48 11.32
CA VAL A 123 3.42 -7.12 11.29
C VAL A 123 2.27 -6.10 11.30
N ASP A 124 2.46 -5.00 12.03
CA ASP A 124 1.48 -3.92 12.14
C ASP A 124 1.38 -3.06 10.87
N ASN A 125 2.30 -3.24 9.92
CA ASN A 125 2.34 -2.50 8.67
C ASN A 125 2.03 -3.38 7.46
N ILE A 126 1.43 -4.55 7.64
CA ILE A 126 1.00 -5.40 6.53
C ILE A 126 -0.47 -5.79 6.62
N THR A 127 -1.09 -5.99 5.46
CA THR A 127 -2.46 -6.50 5.34
C THR A 127 -2.59 -7.40 4.11
N PRO A 128 -3.43 -8.45 4.16
CA PRO A 128 -3.75 -9.22 2.97
C PRO A 128 -4.56 -8.39 1.99
N LEU A 129 -4.18 -8.47 0.71
CA LEU A 129 -4.89 -7.82 -0.37
C LEU A 129 -4.98 -8.74 -1.59
N LYS A 130 -6.20 -8.92 -2.11
CA LYS A 130 -6.39 -9.75 -3.30
C LYS A 130 -5.70 -9.11 -4.52
N ALA A 131 -5.15 -9.92 -5.41
CA ALA A 131 -4.27 -9.44 -6.47
C ALA A 131 -4.94 -8.45 -7.45
N ASP A 132 -6.24 -8.59 -7.67
CA ASP A 132 -7.03 -7.69 -8.52
C ASP A 132 -7.17 -6.27 -7.94
N VAL A 133 -7.37 -6.17 -6.63
CA VAL A 133 -7.46 -4.89 -5.91
C VAL A 133 -6.11 -4.37 -5.39
N HIS A 134 -5.05 -5.18 -5.46
CA HIS A 134 -3.66 -4.73 -5.24
C HIS A 134 -3.03 -4.11 -6.50
N SER A 135 -3.51 -4.49 -7.69
CA SER A 135 -2.89 -4.18 -8.99
C SER A 135 -2.78 -2.69 -9.35
N ARG A 136 -1.80 -2.38 -10.21
CA ARG A 136 -1.61 -1.06 -10.86
C ARG A 136 -2.65 -0.71 -11.93
N HIS A 137 -3.47 -1.67 -12.35
CA HIS A 137 -4.47 -1.43 -13.39
C HIS A 137 -5.81 -0.95 -12.82
N GLN A 138 -6.24 -1.48 -11.68
CA GLN A 138 -7.58 -1.19 -11.11
C GLN A 138 -7.62 -1.13 -9.56
N GLY A 139 -6.49 -1.37 -8.89
CA GLY A 139 -6.40 -1.51 -7.44
C GLY A 139 -5.93 -0.26 -6.68
N VAL A 140 -5.43 -0.47 -5.47
CA VAL A 140 -4.82 0.57 -4.61
C VAL A 140 -3.62 1.24 -5.28
N HIS A 141 -2.93 0.55 -6.19
CA HIS A 141 -1.79 1.07 -6.94
C HIS A 141 -2.15 1.64 -8.33
N ARG A 142 -3.44 1.83 -8.64
CA ARG A 142 -3.87 2.35 -9.94
C ARG A 142 -3.32 3.75 -10.24
N ALA A 143 -3.03 4.01 -11.51
CA ALA A 143 -2.63 5.35 -11.97
C ALA A 143 -3.72 6.38 -11.64
N GLY A 144 -3.31 7.55 -11.13
CA GLY A 144 -4.22 8.61 -10.68
C GLY A 144 -4.93 8.32 -9.35
N GLY A 145 -4.76 7.13 -8.78
CA GLY A 145 -5.28 6.77 -7.46
C GLY A 145 -4.55 7.49 -6.32
N PRO A 146 -5.06 7.40 -5.07
CA PRO A 146 -4.48 8.11 -3.92
C PRO A 146 -3.00 7.82 -3.68
N TYR A 147 -2.59 6.55 -3.77
CA TYR A 147 -1.18 6.15 -3.68
C TYR A 147 -0.31 6.86 -4.73
N ASP A 148 -0.72 6.85 -6.00
CA ASP A 148 0.03 7.46 -7.10
C ASP A 148 0.14 8.99 -6.93
N ARG A 149 -0.88 9.64 -6.35
CA ARG A 149 -0.85 11.07 -6.02
C ARG A 149 0.17 11.37 -4.92
N MET A 150 0.17 10.60 -3.81
CA MET A 150 1.18 10.75 -2.75
C MET A 150 2.59 10.52 -3.29
N ASP A 151 2.78 9.45 -4.06
CA ASP A 151 4.08 9.05 -4.61
C ASP A 151 4.70 10.13 -5.51
N LYS A 152 3.87 10.82 -6.29
CA LYS A 152 4.26 11.94 -7.17
C LYS A 152 4.47 13.25 -6.40
N MET A 153 3.65 13.53 -5.38
CA MET A 153 3.76 14.77 -4.59
C MET A 153 5.09 14.85 -3.84
N LEU A 154 5.57 13.72 -3.33
CA LEU A 154 6.85 13.65 -2.60
C LEU A 154 8.09 13.65 -3.52
N GLY A 155 7.89 13.68 -4.83
CA GLY A 155 8.97 13.76 -5.83
C GLY A 155 9.82 12.49 -5.93
N ASP A 156 10.86 12.58 -6.77
CA ASP A 156 11.94 11.61 -6.82
C ASP A 156 13.05 12.07 -5.86
N ASN A 157 13.55 11.14 -5.03
CA ASN A 157 14.73 11.32 -4.17
C ASN A 157 15.97 10.69 -4.81
#